data_AF-C6X1F3-F1
#
_entry.id   AF-C6X1F3-F1
#
_cell.length_a   1.000
_cell.length_b   1.000
_cell.length_c   1.000
_cell.angle_alpha   90.00
_cell.angle_beta   90.00
_cell.angle_gamma   90.00
#
_symmetry.space_group_name_H-M   'P 1'
#
loop_
_entity.id
_entity.type
_entity.pdbx_description
1 polymer ?
#
loop_
_entity_poly.entity_id
_entity_poly.type
_entity_poly.pdbx_seq_one_letter_code
_entity_poly.pdbx_strand_id
1 'polypeptide(L)'
;MKNILLASLLSTVALSCSKIEETVTQTVTSAKEKAQQKTNEIVQETVNEQLTKLVNAETVTFNEVFPNSNNLALENETGKKVAFPNGTPFYVFKYKTTQRDLLLKTLVEQPTTDETQSKKEFEKVDGSSIVEKITFFEKFLPANTIDLSFLRDIKSDKSIEYYKIKRFPNASTVIYNPKSGMVYQFVEVKK
;
A
#
# COMPACT_ATOMS: atom_id res chain seq x y z
N MET A 1 -42.25 52.25 -53.52
CA MET A 1 -42.42 51.18 -54.51
C MET A 1 -42.47 49.84 -53.79
N LYS A 2 -43.56 49.07 -54.02
CA LYS A 2 -43.72 47.60 -53.95
C LYS A 2 -43.64 46.94 -52.53
N ASN A 3 -44.74 46.65 -51.82
CA ASN A 3 -45.88 45.70 -52.01
C ASN A 3 -45.62 44.25 -51.53
N ILE A 4 -46.67 43.69 -50.88
CA ILE A 4 -47.08 42.27 -50.73
C ILE A 4 -46.46 41.52 -49.53
N LEU A 5 -47.18 41.15 -48.46
CA LEU A 5 -48.33 40.22 -48.27
C LEU A 5 -47.89 38.82 -47.79
N LEU A 6 -48.48 38.42 -46.66
CA LEU A 6 -48.97 37.10 -46.22
C LEU A 6 -48.42 35.78 -46.79
N ALA A 7 -48.53 34.78 -45.89
CA ALA A 7 -48.75 33.34 -46.08
C ALA A 7 -47.47 32.48 -45.98
N SER A 8 -47.34 31.68 -44.91
CA SER A 8 -47.82 30.29 -44.77
C SER A 8 -46.70 29.31 -45.21
N LEU A 9 -46.52 28.06 -44.78
CA LEU A 9 -47.35 27.06 -44.10
C LEU A 9 -46.39 25.88 -43.75
N LEU A 10 -46.66 25.15 -42.66
CA LEU A 10 -46.54 23.68 -42.46
C LEU A 10 -45.19 22.98 -42.82
N SER A 11 -44.40 22.51 -41.84
CA SER A 11 -44.52 21.27 -41.04
C SER A 11 -43.91 20.00 -41.68
N THR A 12 -43.51 19.07 -40.80
CA THR A 12 -43.03 17.67 -41.01
C THR A 12 -41.50 17.54 -41.16
N VAL A 13 -40.78 16.60 -40.53
CA VAL A 13 -41.14 15.37 -39.79
C VAL A 13 -40.14 15.20 -38.64
N ALA A 14 -40.62 14.73 -37.49
CA ALA A 14 -39.81 14.04 -36.49
C ALA A 14 -39.00 12.90 -37.14
N LEU A 15 -37.86 12.53 -36.57
CA LEU A 15 -37.49 11.14 -36.30
C LEU A 15 -36.09 11.11 -35.64
N SER A 16 -36.02 10.39 -34.53
CA SER A 16 -34.81 9.87 -33.84
C SER A 16 -34.22 10.62 -32.62
N CYS A 17 -35.07 10.97 -31.64
CA CYS A 17 -34.64 11.15 -30.24
C CYS A 17 -34.52 9.83 -29.46
N SER A 18 -33.92 8.77 -30.02
CA SER A 18 -33.74 7.50 -29.27
C SER A 18 -32.56 6.65 -29.71
N LYS A 19 -31.51 7.25 -30.32
CA LYS A 19 -30.30 6.49 -30.73
C LYS A 19 -28.96 7.16 -30.41
N ILE A 20 -28.97 8.37 -29.85
CA ILE A 20 -27.75 9.15 -29.60
C ILE A 20 -27.29 9.06 -28.14
N GLU A 21 -28.16 8.75 -27.18
CA GLU A 21 -27.79 8.64 -25.75
C GLU A 21 -27.05 7.33 -25.39
N GLU A 22 -27.34 6.21 -26.06
CA GLU A 22 -26.67 4.93 -25.76
C GLU A 22 -25.22 4.90 -26.26
N THR A 23 -24.93 5.52 -27.42
CA THR A 23 -23.61 5.40 -28.06
C THR A 23 -22.54 6.26 -27.37
N VAL A 24 -22.90 7.42 -26.80
CA VAL A 24 -21.96 8.30 -26.09
C VAL A 24 -21.60 7.71 -24.72
N THR A 25 -22.58 7.17 -23.99
CA THR A 25 -22.37 6.58 -22.66
C THR A 25 -21.53 5.30 -22.72
N GLN A 26 -21.74 4.47 -23.75
CA GLN A 26 -20.98 3.24 -23.93
C GLN A 26 -19.54 3.52 -24.39
N THR A 27 -19.30 4.52 -25.25
CA THR A 27 -17.96 4.85 -25.75
C THR A 27 -17.08 5.52 -24.70
N VAL A 28 -17.63 6.43 -23.89
CA VAL A 28 -16.87 7.08 -22.80
C VAL A 28 -16.54 6.10 -21.67
N THR A 29 -17.48 5.21 -21.31
CA THR A 29 -17.24 4.17 -20.30
C THR A 29 -16.22 3.15 -20.80
N SER A 30 -16.34 2.67 -22.05
CA SER A 30 -15.37 1.75 -22.67
C SER A 30 -13.98 2.38 -22.81
N ALA A 31 -13.89 3.68 -23.12
CA ALA A 31 -12.62 4.38 -23.25
C ALA A 31 -11.98 4.62 -21.87
N LYS A 32 -12.78 4.95 -20.84
CA LYS A 32 -12.31 5.08 -19.45
C LYS A 32 -11.83 3.74 -18.91
N GLU A 33 -12.57 2.66 -19.14
CA GLU A 33 -12.20 1.30 -18.77
C GLU A 33 -10.96 0.83 -19.52
N LYS A 34 -10.88 1.03 -20.84
CA LYS A 34 -9.68 0.69 -21.63
C LYS A 34 -8.48 1.54 -21.26
N ALA A 35 -8.66 2.81 -20.87
CA ALA A 35 -7.57 3.65 -20.37
C ALA A 35 -7.11 3.21 -18.99
N GLN A 36 -8.02 2.87 -18.08
CA GLN A 36 -7.69 2.31 -16.76
C GLN A 36 -7.01 0.95 -16.89
N GLN A 37 -7.51 0.10 -17.77
CA GLN A 37 -7.00 -1.23 -18.02
C GLN A 37 -5.62 -1.19 -18.69
N LYS A 38 -5.43 -0.35 -19.73
CA LYS A 38 -4.10 -0.12 -20.32
C LYS A 38 -3.13 0.53 -19.35
N THR A 39 -3.57 1.44 -18.48
CA THR A 39 -2.71 2.01 -17.45
C THR A 39 -2.30 0.94 -16.45
N ASN A 40 -3.23 0.08 -16.01
CA ASN A 40 -2.94 -1.03 -15.12
C ASN A 40 -2.03 -2.07 -15.78
N GLU A 41 -2.25 -2.41 -17.05
CA GLU A 41 -1.45 -3.37 -17.82
C GLU A 41 -0.04 -2.83 -18.09
N ILE A 42 0.11 -1.56 -18.50
CA ILE A 42 1.43 -0.94 -18.73
C ILE A 42 2.21 -0.80 -17.42
N VAL A 43 1.53 -0.41 -16.32
CA VAL A 43 2.14 -0.39 -14.99
C VAL A 43 2.51 -1.82 -14.58
N GLN A 44 1.65 -2.81 -14.80
CA GLN A 44 1.96 -4.19 -14.45
C GLN A 44 3.07 -4.80 -15.30
N GLU A 45 3.15 -4.56 -16.61
CA GLU A 45 4.23 -5.04 -17.47
C GLU A 45 5.56 -4.38 -17.10
N THR A 46 5.57 -3.06 -16.95
CA THR A 46 6.78 -2.31 -16.58
C THR A 46 7.28 -2.71 -15.20
N VAL A 47 6.35 -2.90 -14.26
CA VAL A 47 6.66 -3.32 -12.89
C VAL A 47 7.02 -4.80 -12.84
N ASN A 48 6.38 -5.71 -13.60
CA ASN A 48 6.78 -7.12 -13.69
C ASN A 48 8.17 -7.24 -14.30
N GLU A 49 8.45 -6.61 -15.44
CA GLU A 49 9.76 -6.75 -16.10
C GLU A 49 10.91 -6.23 -15.22
N GLN A 50 10.66 -5.25 -14.33
CA GLN A 50 11.65 -4.72 -13.40
C GLN A 50 11.69 -5.44 -12.04
N LEU A 51 10.57 -5.91 -11.51
CA LEU A 51 10.51 -6.62 -10.22
C LEU A 51 10.87 -8.10 -10.34
N THR A 52 10.50 -8.76 -11.44
CA THR A 52 10.87 -10.17 -11.67
C THR A 52 12.38 -10.32 -11.88
N LYS A 53 13.10 -9.24 -12.23
CA LYS A 53 14.53 -9.29 -12.50
C LYS A 53 15.42 -9.15 -11.26
N LEU A 54 15.02 -8.51 -10.16
CA LEU A 54 15.96 -8.11 -9.10
C LEU A 54 15.36 -7.91 -7.69
N VAL A 55 14.31 -8.64 -7.30
CA VAL A 55 13.90 -8.65 -5.87
C VAL A 55 14.71 -9.73 -5.13
N ASN A 56 15.88 -9.35 -4.62
CA ASN A 56 16.66 -10.19 -3.72
C ASN A 56 16.06 -10.08 -2.31
N ALA A 57 15.50 -11.19 -1.82
CA ALA A 57 15.01 -11.32 -0.45
C ALA A 57 16.03 -12.08 0.41
N GLU A 58 16.80 -11.34 1.21
CA GLU A 58 17.79 -11.90 2.13
C GLU A 58 17.14 -12.14 3.49
N THR A 59 17.48 -13.24 4.17
CA THR A 59 17.10 -13.42 5.58
C THR A 59 17.87 -12.43 6.44
N VAL A 60 17.19 -11.80 7.38
CA VAL A 60 17.77 -10.84 8.33
C VAL A 60 17.12 -11.05 9.70
N THR A 61 17.86 -10.76 10.75
CA THR A 61 17.37 -10.78 12.13
C THR A 61 16.97 -9.38 12.61
N PHE A 62 16.11 -9.32 13.62
CA PHE A 62 15.62 -8.08 14.20
C PHE A 62 16.78 -7.24 14.76
N ASN A 63 17.72 -7.88 15.46
CA ASN A 63 18.86 -7.20 16.10
C ASN A 63 19.87 -6.64 15.08
N GLU A 64 19.92 -7.15 13.85
CA GLU A 64 20.74 -6.57 12.78
C GLU A 64 20.19 -5.22 12.29
N VAL A 65 18.88 -5.01 12.37
CA VAL A 65 18.22 -3.76 11.95
C VAL A 65 18.00 -2.81 13.13
N PHE A 66 17.78 -3.36 14.32
CA PHE A 66 17.50 -2.62 15.55
C PHE A 66 18.50 -3.00 16.65
N PRO A 67 19.72 -2.44 16.60
CA PRO A 67 20.68 -2.62 17.69
C PRO A 67 20.12 -1.99 18.97
N ASN A 68 20.26 -2.66 20.11
CA ASN A 68 19.65 -2.30 21.41
C ASN A 68 18.18 -2.74 21.53
N SER A 69 17.95 -4.05 21.51
CA SER A 69 16.61 -4.63 21.69
C SER A 69 16.06 -4.54 23.12
N ASN A 70 16.76 -3.91 24.08
CA ASN A 70 16.31 -3.72 25.47
C ASN A 70 15.77 -5.00 26.16
N ASN A 71 16.42 -6.16 25.93
CA ASN A 71 15.96 -7.47 26.41
C ASN A 71 14.58 -7.89 25.90
N LEU A 72 14.12 -7.33 24.78
CA LEU A 72 12.88 -7.74 24.12
C LEU A 72 12.96 -9.21 23.72
N ALA A 73 12.05 -10.03 24.27
CA ALA A 73 11.94 -11.43 23.90
C ALA A 73 11.03 -11.57 22.66
N LEU A 74 11.61 -12.14 21.61
CA LEU A 74 10.95 -12.43 20.33
C LEU A 74 10.90 -13.95 20.13
N GLU A 75 9.70 -14.48 19.91
CA GLU A 75 9.48 -15.89 19.56
C GLU A 75 9.21 -16.04 18.06
N ASN A 76 9.69 -17.14 17.47
CA ASN A 76 9.46 -17.50 16.07
C ASN A 76 9.79 -16.36 15.08
N GLU A 77 10.90 -15.66 15.35
CA GLU A 77 11.33 -14.53 14.55
C GLU A 77 11.70 -14.96 13.13
N THR A 78 11.15 -14.25 12.16
CA THR A 78 11.51 -14.35 10.76
C THR A 78 11.62 -12.94 10.19
N GLY A 79 12.72 -12.65 9.51
CA GLY A 79 12.94 -11.35 8.87
C GLY A 79 13.42 -11.50 7.44
N LYS A 80 12.97 -10.60 6.58
CA LYS A 80 13.39 -10.49 5.18
C LYS A 80 13.78 -9.06 4.88
N LYS A 81 14.98 -8.89 4.33
CA LYS A 81 15.43 -7.67 3.67
C LYS A 81 15.12 -7.80 2.20
N VAL A 82 14.40 -6.85 1.65
CA VAL A 82 13.98 -6.87 0.25
C VAL A 82 14.49 -5.61 -0.42
N ALA A 83 15.35 -5.80 -1.41
CA ALA A 83 15.92 -4.71 -2.19
C ALA A 83 15.05 -4.42 -3.41
N PHE A 84 14.62 -3.17 -3.58
CA PHE A 84 14.03 -2.71 -4.83
C PHE A 84 15.12 -2.17 -5.78
N PRO A 85 14.91 -2.20 -7.11
CA PRO A 85 15.85 -1.64 -8.09
C PRO A 85 16.22 -0.17 -7.87
N ASN A 86 15.38 0.61 -7.19
CA ASN A 86 15.66 2.00 -6.79
C ASN A 86 16.68 2.13 -5.62
N GLY A 87 17.18 1.01 -5.12
CA GLY A 87 18.28 0.88 -4.17
C GLY A 87 17.90 1.08 -2.70
N THR A 88 16.66 1.46 -2.39
CA THR A 88 16.24 1.59 -0.99
C THR A 88 15.71 0.24 -0.50
N PRO A 89 16.37 -0.42 0.47
CA PRO A 89 15.85 -1.66 1.02
C PRO A 89 14.63 -1.40 1.90
N PHE A 90 13.74 -2.38 1.96
CA PHE A 90 12.72 -2.45 3.01
C PHE A 90 12.88 -3.77 3.76
N TYR A 91 12.47 -3.78 5.02
CA TYR A 91 12.50 -4.98 5.85
C TYR A 91 11.09 -5.39 6.24
N VAL A 92 10.84 -6.69 6.27
CA VAL A 92 9.60 -7.27 6.79
C VAL A 92 9.95 -8.29 7.85
N PHE A 93 9.36 -8.13 9.02
CA PHE A 93 9.51 -9.04 10.13
C PHE A 93 8.17 -9.63 10.53
N LYS A 94 8.20 -10.90 10.93
CA LYS A 94 7.12 -11.62 11.59
C LYS A 94 7.69 -12.31 12.81
N TYR A 95 7.12 -12.02 13.97
CA TYR A 95 7.54 -12.58 15.25
C TYR A 95 6.37 -12.55 16.23
N LYS A 96 6.53 -13.18 17.38
CA LYS A 96 5.58 -13.13 18.48
C LYS A 96 6.22 -12.51 19.71
N THR A 97 5.48 -11.62 20.37
CA THR A 97 5.86 -11.08 21.68
C THR A 97 4.60 -10.67 22.44
N THR A 98 4.59 -10.90 23.75
CA THR A 98 3.55 -10.39 24.65
C THR A 98 3.90 -8.99 25.19
N GLN A 99 5.12 -8.51 24.91
CA GLN A 99 5.69 -7.29 25.50
C GLN A 99 5.48 -6.08 24.58
N ARG A 100 4.23 -5.80 24.19
CA ARG A 100 3.89 -4.73 23.23
C ARG A 100 4.55 -3.39 23.58
N ASP A 101 4.40 -2.93 24.82
CA ASP A 101 4.89 -1.61 25.22
C ASP A 101 6.42 -1.55 25.23
N LEU A 102 7.08 -2.65 25.59
CA LEU A 102 8.54 -2.76 25.48
C LEU A 102 8.98 -2.73 24.02
N LEU A 103 8.30 -3.48 23.13
CA LEU A 103 8.58 -3.44 21.69
C LEU A 103 8.50 -2.02 21.15
N LEU A 104 7.41 -1.31 21.41
CA LEU A 104 7.20 0.05 20.89
C LEU A 104 8.24 1.02 21.46
N LYS A 105 8.56 0.90 22.76
CA LYS A 105 9.62 1.67 23.40
C LYS A 105 10.98 1.40 22.77
N THR A 106 11.36 0.13 22.61
CA THR A 106 12.60 -0.31 21.97
C THR A 106 12.79 0.29 20.59
N LEU A 107 11.72 0.34 19.78
CA LEU A 107 11.77 0.90 18.43
C LEU A 107 11.91 2.43 18.45
N VAL A 108 11.30 3.13 19.40
CA VAL A 108 11.39 4.58 19.55
C VAL A 108 12.75 5.01 20.10
N GLU A 109 13.35 4.22 20.97
CA GLU A 109 14.65 4.50 21.59
C GLU A 109 15.84 4.15 20.69
N GLN A 110 15.58 3.64 19.49
CA GLN A 110 16.65 3.36 18.52
C GLN A 110 17.46 4.64 18.22
N PRO A 111 18.80 4.50 18.10
CA PRO A 111 19.65 5.58 17.62
C PRO A 111 19.12 6.14 16.30
N THR A 112 19.22 7.45 16.11
CA THR A 112 18.90 8.10 14.85
C THR A 112 20.07 8.94 14.37
N THR A 113 20.22 9.05 13.05
CA THR A 113 21.16 9.98 12.44
C THR A 113 20.57 11.38 12.22
N ASP A 114 19.24 11.55 12.38
CA ASP A 114 18.57 12.84 12.24
C ASP A 114 17.35 12.95 13.18
N GLU A 115 17.50 13.73 14.24
CA GLU A 115 16.43 13.97 15.21
C GLU A 115 15.32 14.87 14.67
N THR A 116 15.60 15.72 13.67
CA THR A 116 14.57 16.58 13.05
C THR A 116 13.58 15.77 12.21
N GLN A 117 14.04 14.63 11.70
CA GLN A 117 13.22 13.68 10.96
C GLN A 117 12.63 12.57 11.83
N SER A 118 12.94 12.55 13.13
CA SER A 118 12.53 11.50 14.06
C SER A 118 11.48 11.97 15.06
N LYS A 119 10.77 11.02 15.67
CA LYS A 119 9.86 11.25 16.80
C LYS A 119 10.35 10.43 17.99
N LYS A 120 10.16 10.97 19.20
CA LYS A 120 10.44 10.28 20.47
C LYS A 120 9.25 9.51 21.03
N GLU A 121 8.20 9.36 20.22
CA GLU A 121 6.98 8.66 20.57
C GLU A 121 6.51 7.85 19.36
N PHE A 122 5.78 6.77 19.63
CA PHE A 122 5.05 6.03 18.61
C PHE A 122 3.63 6.59 18.45
N GLU A 123 3.05 6.43 17.26
CA GLU A 123 1.72 6.92 16.93
C GLU A 123 0.80 5.73 16.67
N LYS A 124 -0.26 5.57 17.47
CA LYS A 124 -1.33 4.61 17.16
C LYS A 124 -2.19 5.18 16.03
N VAL A 125 -2.40 4.42 14.97
CA VAL A 125 -3.09 4.89 13.75
C VAL A 125 -4.23 3.96 13.37
N ASP A 126 -5.13 4.44 12.51
CA ASP A 126 -6.09 3.58 11.83
C ASP A 126 -5.39 2.69 10.80
N GLY A 127 -5.78 1.41 10.79
CA GLY A 127 -5.13 0.37 10.00
C GLY A 127 -5.49 0.38 8.51
N SER A 128 -6.58 1.05 8.11
CA SER A 128 -7.13 0.95 6.76
C SER A 128 -6.10 1.32 5.68
N SER A 129 -5.41 2.44 5.86
CA SER A 129 -4.36 2.91 4.94
C SER A 129 -3.12 2.00 4.88
N ILE A 130 -2.83 1.27 5.96
CA ILE A 130 -1.71 0.31 6.02
C ILE A 130 -2.09 -0.96 5.27
N VAL A 131 -3.28 -1.49 5.53
CA VAL A 131 -3.81 -2.68 4.86
C VAL A 131 -3.91 -2.47 3.35
N GLU A 132 -4.37 -1.31 2.91
CA GLU A 132 -4.42 -0.94 1.49
C GLU A 132 -3.03 -0.93 0.85
N LYS A 133 -2.04 -0.30 1.50
CA LYS A 133 -0.66 -0.26 1.00
C LYS A 133 -0.06 -1.66 0.88
N ILE A 134 -0.17 -2.49 1.91
CA ILE A 134 0.42 -3.84 1.85
C ILE A 134 -0.30 -4.70 0.80
N THR A 135 -1.64 -4.59 0.69
CA THR A 135 -2.41 -5.27 -0.37
C THR A 135 -1.99 -4.80 -1.76
N PHE A 136 -1.62 -3.53 -1.92
CA PHE A 136 -1.07 -3.04 -3.18
C PHE A 136 0.30 -3.68 -3.44
N PHE A 137 1.22 -3.67 -2.47
CA PHE A 137 2.55 -4.29 -2.62
C PHE A 137 2.50 -5.79 -2.92
N GLU A 138 1.57 -6.53 -2.32
CA GLU A 138 1.37 -7.96 -2.58
C GLU A 138 1.22 -8.26 -4.08
N LYS A 139 0.55 -7.38 -4.84
CA LYS A 139 0.33 -7.57 -6.29
C LYS A 139 1.60 -7.50 -7.13
N PHE A 140 2.68 -6.96 -6.56
CA PHE A 140 3.92 -6.69 -7.26
C PHE A 140 5.08 -7.55 -6.77
N LEU A 141 4.93 -8.25 -5.64
CA LEU A 141 5.95 -9.15 -5.15
C LEU A 141 5.88 -10.50 -5.90
N PRO A 142 7.00 -11.05 -6.38
CA PRO A 142 7.03 -12.41 -6.91
C PRO A 142 6.48 -13.40 -5.88
N ALA A 143 5.85 -14.48 -6.37
CA ALA A 143 5.36 -15.55 -5.51
C ALA A 143 6.49 -16.05 -4.58
N ASN A 144 6.17 -16.28 -3.31
CA ASN A 144 7.08 -16.74 -2.26
C ASN A 144 8.15 -15.74 -1.78
N THR A 145 8.13 -14.47 -2.22
CA THR A 145 9.09 -13.45 -1.73
C THR A 145 8.88 -13.15 -0.24
N ILE A 146 7.61 -12.95 0.15
CA ILE A 146 7.21 -12.64 1.53
C ILE A 146 5.92 -13.42 1.83
N ASP A 147 5.85 -14.08 2.99
CA ASP A 147 4.61 -14.69 3.49
C ASP A 147 3.64 -13.59 3.94
N LEU A 148 2.75 -13.19 3.02
CA LEU A 148 1.68 -12.21 3.28
C LEU A 148 0.33 -12.87 3.64
N SER A 149 0.32 -14.18 3.94
CA SER A 149 -0.92 -14.90 4.32
C SER A 149 -1.68 -14.24 5.46
N PHE A 150 -0.95 -13.56 6.35
CA PHE A 150 -1.48 -12.80 7.49
C PHE A 150 -2.38 -11.62 7.09
N LEU A 151 -2.30 -11.12 5.85
CA LEU A 151 -3.17 -10.04 5.39
C LEU A 151 -4.64 -10.41 5.47
N ARG A 152 -4.96 -11.70 5.33
CA ARG A 152 -6.32 -12.21 5.51
C ARG A 152 -6.78 -12.10 6.97
N ASP A 153 -5.89 -12.43 7.89
CA ASP A 153 -6.17 -12.43 9.32
C ASP A 153 -6.38 -11.00 9.83
N ILE A 154 -5.55 -10.04 9.40
CA ILE A 154 -5.68 -8.63 9.83
C ILE A 154 -6.91 -7.93 9.22
N LYS A 155 -7.37 -8.35 8.04
CA LYS A 155 -8.57 -7.80 7.39
C LYS A 155 -9.85 -8.18 8.12
N SER A 156 -9.84 -9.28 8.86
CA SER A 156 -11.01 -9.81 9.56
C SER A 156 -11.01 -9.52 11.07
N ASP A 157 -9.83 -9.40 11.70
CA ASP A 157 -9.72 -9.13 13.13
C ASP A 157 -9.70 -7.63 13.44
N LYS A 158 -10.80 -7.12 14.02
CA LYS A 158 -10.92 -5.71 14.44
C LYS A 158 -10.11 -5.34 15.69
N SER A 159 -9.51 -6.32 16.37
CA SER A 159 -8.70 -6.06 17.57
C SER A 159 -7.25 -5.73 17.26
N ILE A 160 -6.82 -5.85 16.00
CA ILE A 160 -5.46 -5.54 15.58
C ILE A 160 -5.16 -4.06 15.83
N GLU A 161 -4.00 -3.81 16.43
CA GLU A 161 -3.49 -2.48 16.70
C GLU A 161 -2.40 -2.13 15.69
N TYR A 162 -2.39 -0.87 15.23
CA TYR A 162 -1.46 -0.38 14.23
C TYR A 162 -0.67 0.79 14.80
N TYR A 163 0.65 0.75 14.66
CA TYR A 163 1.54 1.76 15.19
C TYR A 163 2.54 2.21 14.15
N LYS A 164 2.84 3.51 14.12
CA LYS A 164 3.94 4.08 13.35
C LYS A 164 5.03 4.58 14.29
N ILE A 165 6.26 4.25 13.96
CA ILE A 165 7.47 4.70 14.64
C ILE A 165 8.35 5.37 13.61
N LYS A 166 8.81 6.59 13.91
CA LYS A 166 9.64 7.39 13.01
C LYS A 166 11.01 7.62 13.65
N ARG A 167 12.00 6.79 13.33
CA ARG A 167 13.40 6.95 13.79
C ARG A 167 14.35 6.86 12.61
N PHE A 168 14.78 8.00 12.06
CA PHE A 168 15.55 8.04 10.84
C PHE A 168 16.88 7.25 10.97
N PRO A 169 17.26 6.40 10.00
CA PRO A 169 16.64 6.22 8.69
C PRO A 169 15.45 5.24 8.66
N ASN A 170 15.17 4.52 9.75
CA ASN A 170 14.16 3.47 9.79
C ASN A 170 12.77 3.99 10.22
N ALA A 171 11.81 3.99 9.30
CA ALA A 171 10.40 4.19 9.62
C ALA A 171 9.70 2.83 9.77
N SER A 172 9.23 2.50 10.97
CA SER A 172 8.54 1.24 11.23
C SER A 172 7.02 1.41 11.24
N THR A 173 6.33 0.48 10.60
CA THR A 173 4.90 0.22 10.80
C THR A 173 4.76 -1.11 11.52
N VAL A 174 4.17 -1.11 12.70
CA VAL A 174 3.95 -2.30 13.54
C VAL A 174 2.47 -2.63 13.55
N ILE A 175 2.15 -3.87 13.20
CA ILE A 175 0.80 -4.44 13.23
C ILE A 175 0.80 -5.50 14.33
N TYR A 176 0.11 -5.22 15.42
CA TYR A 176 0.12 -6.04 16.63
C TYR A 176 -1.24 -6.70 16.84
N ASN A 177 -1.27 -8.03 16.97
CA ASN A 177 -2.46 -8.74 17.42
C ASN A 177 -2.42 -8.94 18.94
N PRO A 178 -3.25 -8.23 19.73
CA PRO A 178 -3.22 -8.33 21.18
C PRO A 178 -3.69 -9.68 21.72
N LYS A 179 -4.47 -10.46 20.95
CA LYS A 179 -4.96 -11.77 21.37
C LYS A 179 -3.88 -12.85 21.27
N SER A 180 -3.06 -12.79 20.23
CA SER A 180 -2.05 -13.83 19.94
C SER A 180 -0.61 -13.39 20.23
N GLY A 181 -0.36 -12.09 20.41
CA GLY A 181 0.97 -11.50 20.50
C GLY A 181 1.73 -11.51 19.16
N MET A 182 1.06 -11.88 18.06
CA MET A 182 1.68 -11.87 16.74
C MET A 182 1.93 -10.45 16.28
N VAL A 183 3.11 -10.24 15.69
CA VAL A 183 3.55 -8.96 15.17
C VAL A 183 3.99 -9.11 13.73
N TYR A 184 3.51 -8.19 12.90
CA TYR A 184 4.02 -7.96 11.56
C TYR A 184 4.58 -6.55 11.50
N GLN A 185 5.86 -6.43 11.19
CA GLN A 185 6.56 -5.15 11.16
C GLN A 185 7.15 -4.90 9.78
N PHE A 186 6.82 -3.72 9.23
CA PHE A 186 7.36 -3.22 7.98
C PHE A 186 8.29 -2.07 8.28
N VAL A 187 9.51 -2.10 7.75
CA VAL A 187 10.52 -1.08 7.97
C VAL A 187 10.90 -0.48 6.62
N GLU A 188 10.57 0.78 6.43
CA GLU A 188 10.99 1.56 5.28
C GLU A 188 12.27 2.32 5.64
N VAL A 189 13.35 2.11 4.88
CA VAL A 189 14.56 2.92 5.01
C VAL A 189 14.37 4.22 4.24
N LYS A 190 14.55 5.36 4.89
CA LYS A 190 14.48 6.68 4.27
C LYS A 190 15.88 7.10 3.81
N LYS A 191 15.94 7.82 2.68
CA LYS A 191 17.14 8.47 2.16
C LYS A 191 17.15 9.92 2.61
#